data_AF-A0A8T6I956-F1
#
_entry.id   AF-A0A8T6I956-F1
#
_cell.length_a   1.000
_cell.length_b   1.000
_cell.length_c   1.000
_cell.angle_alpha   90.00
_cell.angle_beta   90.00
_cell.angle_gamma   90.00
#
_symmetry.space_group_name_H-M   'P 1'
#
loop_
_entity.id
_entity.type
_entity.pdbx_description
1 polymer ?
#
loop_
_entity_poly.entity_id
_entity_poly.type
_entity_poly.pdbx_seq_one_letter_code
_entity_poly.pdbx_strand_id
1 'polypeptide(L)'
;MARVVLYHNPACSKSRGAKQILTERGIDFDTVEYLKTPLDEAELRRILETIDDPPAELVRKDANFRELGLSAANYVTADAVVALLLEHPRLMQRPVVLRGDQGVIGRPSEKVEDLI
;
A
#
# COMPACT_ATOMS: atom_id res chain seq x y z
N MET A 1 -7.04 0.44 21.40
CA MET A 1 -5.94 0.00 20.52
C MET A 1 -6.30 0.42 19.12
N ALA A 2 -5.37 1.03 18.37
CA ALA A 2 -5.63 1.40 16.98
C ALA A 2 -5.72 0.13 16.12
N ARG A 3 -6.74 0.05 15.28
CA ARG A 3 -6.97 -1.07 14.35
C ARG A 3 -5.85 -1.11 13.32
N VAL A 4 -5.22 -2.27 13.14
CA VAL A 4 -4.19 -2.48 12.12
C VAL A 4 -4.82 -3.12 10.89
N VAL A 5 -4.52 -2.58 9.70
CA VAL A 5 -5.00 -3.12 8.42
C VAL A 5 -3.81 -3.36 7.51
N LEU A 6 -3.69 -4.58 7.00
CA LEU A 6 -2.67 -5.01 6.05
C LEU A 6 -3.29 -5.17 4.67
N TYR A 7 -2.92 -4.28 3.74
CA TYR A 7 -3.21 -4.44 2.31
C TYR A 7 -2.21 -5.43 1.71
N HIS A 8 -2.71 -6.62 1.42
CA HIS A 8 -1.91 -7.81 1.16
C HIS A 8 -2.09 -8.35 -0.25
N ASN A 9 -1.01 -8.84 -0.84
CA ASN A 9 -1.05 -9.71 -2.00
C ASN A 9 -0.33 -11.05 -1.68
N PRO A 10 -1.07 -12.18 -1.58
CA PRO A 10 -0.50 -13.49 -1.26
C PRO A 10 0.60 -13.96 -2.20
N ALA A 11 0.60 -13.52 -3.47
CA ALA A 11 1.61 -13.88 -4.44
C ALA A 11 2.95 -13.14 -4.24
N CYS A 12 3.01 -12.12 -3.38
CA CYS A 12 4.18 -11.28 -3.19
C CYS A 12 4.98 -11.65 -1.94
N SER A 13 6.25 -12.05 -2.10
CA SER A 13 7.11 -12.47 -0.98
C SER A 13 7.27 -11.41 0.12
N LYS A 14 7.39 -10.13 -0.26
CA LYS A 14 7.48 -9.01 0.72
C LYS A 14 6.16 -8.81 1.48
N SER A 15 5.04 -9.05 0.81
CA SER A 15 3.72 -8.98 1.44
C SER A 15 3.49 -10.12 2.44
N ARG A 16 4.00 -11.32 2.15
CA ARG A 16 4.02 -12.44 3.10
C ARG A 16 4.94 -12.17 4.29
N GLY A 17 6.11 -11.57 4.04
CA GLY A 17 7.04 -11.14 5.10
C GLY A 17 6.41 -10.17 6.10
N ALA A 18 5.76 -9.10 5.62
CA ALA A 18 5.03 -8.17 6.49
C ALA A 18 3.95 -8.86 7.34
N LYS A 19 3.16 -9.75 6.72
CA LYS A 19 2.14 -10.53 7.44
C LYS A 19 2.75 -11.39 8.55
N GLN A 20 3.89 -12.02 8.27
CA GLN A 20 4.62 -12.83 9.22
C GLN A 20 5.13 -11.98 10.39
N ILE A 21 5.75 -10.82 10.12
CA ILE A 21 6.21 -9.89 11.15
C ILE A 21 5.06 -9.49 12.09
N LEU A 22 3.91 -9.06 11.54
CA LEU A 22 2.75 -8.69 12.36
C LEU A 22 2.25 -9.85 13.24
N THR A 23 2.22 -11.06 12.68
CA THR A 23 1.83 -12.28 13.41
C THR A 23 2.82 -12.62 14.53
N GLU A 24 4.12 -12.60 14.24
CA GLU A 24 5.19 -12.92 15.20
C GLU A 24 5.24 -11.91 16.35
N ARG A 25 4.87 -10.66 16.08
CA ARG A 25 4.78 -9.59 17.06
C ARG A 25 3.48 -9.61 17.87
N GLY A 26 2.58 -10.56 17.60
CA GLY A 26 1.31 -10.72 18.33
C GLY A 26 0.33 -9.56 18.10
N ILE A 27 0.42 -8.89 16.96
CA ILE A 27 -0.45 -7.76 16.61
C ILE A 27 -1.73 -8.30 15.98
N ASP A 28 -2.89 -7.86 16.46
CA ASP A 28 -4.17 -8.11 15.80
C ASP A 28 -4.32 -7.18 14.59
N PHE A 29 -4.51 -7.75 13.40
CA PHE A 29 -4.69 -6.99 12.15
C PHE A 29 -5.73 -7.62 11.23
N ASP A 30 -6.41 -6.77 10.47
CA ASP A 30 -7.23 -7.19 9.35
C ASP A 30 -6.38 -7.32 8.09
N THR A 31 -6.71 -8.29 7.24
CA THR A 31 -6.07 -8.46 5.93
C THR A 31 -7.03 -8.09 4.83
N VAL A 32 -6.65 -7.14 3.97
CA VAL A 32 -7.41 -6.76 2.78
C VAL A 32 -6.64 -7.20 1.54
N GLU A 33 -7.20 -8.15 0.78
CA GLU A 33 -6.67 -8.54 -0.52
C GLU A 33 -7.11 -7.53 -1.59
N TYR A 34 -6.40 -6.40 -1.67
CA TYR A 34 -6.78 -5.23 -2.49
C TYR A 34 -6.92 -5.52 -4.00
N LEU A 35 -6.40 -6.64 -4.50
CA LEU A 35 -6.61 -7.07 -5.90
C LEU A 35 -7.93 -7.82 -6.11
N LYS A 36 -8.49 -8.41 -5.06
CA LYS A 36 -9.80 -9.08 -5.08
C LYS A 36 -10.91 -8.10 -4.69
N THR A 37 -10.62 -7.24 -3.73
CA THR A 37 -11.51 -6.17 -3.26
C THR A 37 -10.80 -4.84 -3.52
N PRO A 38 -10.96 -4.26 -4.73
CA PRO A 38 -10.32 -2.99 -5.06
C PRO A 38 -10.79 -1.89 -4.13
N LEU A 39 -9.86 -1.02 -3.77
CA LEU A 39 -10.09 0.11 -2.88
C LEU A 39 -10.89 1.20 -3.59
N ASP A 40 -11.72 1.91 -2.85
CA ASP A 40 -12.37 3.11 -3.35
C ASP A 40 -11.49 4.36 -3.23
N GLU A 41 -11.99 5.48 -3.75
CA GLU A 41 -11.26 6.76 -3.73
C GLU A 41 -10.94 7.21 -2.30
N ALA A 42 -11.90 7.05 -1.39
CA ALA A 42 -11.76 7.49 -0.01
C ALA A 42 -10.71 6.67 0.74
N GLU A 43 -10.66 5.37 0.52
CA GLU A 43 -9.64 4.48 1.08
C GLU A 43 -8.24 4.81 0.54
N LEU A 44 -8.11 5.08 -0.75
CA LEU A 44 -6.82 5.45 -1.34
C LEU A 44 -6.32 6.81 -0.81
N ARG A 45 -7.22 7.81 -0.72
CA ARG A 45 -6.89 9.10 -0.10
C ARG A 45 -6.46 8.92 1.35
N ARG A 46 -7.19 8.11 2.11
CA ARG A 46 -6.84 7.80 3.49
C ARG A 46 -5.44 7.18 3.59
N ILE A 47 -5.11 6.21 2.75
CA ILE A 47 -3.76 5.63 2.74
C ILE A 47 -2.71 6.72 2.52
N LEU A 48 -2.92 7.58 1.52
CA LEU A 48 -1.99 8.68 1.20
C LEU A 48 -1.86 9.72 2.32
N GLU A 49 -2.91 9.97 3.09
CA GLU A 49 -2.88 10.88 4.23
C GLU A 49 -2.15 10.29 5.44
N THR A 50 -2.15 8.95 5.57
CA THR A 50 -1.53 8.25 6.70
C THR A 50 -0.06 7.92 6.50
N ILE A 51 0.42 7.84 5.25
CA ILE A 51 1.83 7.57 4.95
C ILE A 51 2.65 8.87 4.98
N ASP A 52 3.85 8.82 5.54
CA ASP A 52 4.80 9.94 5.48
C ASP A 52 5.54 10.03 4.14
N ASP A 53 5.52 8.95 3.36
CA ASP A 53 6.16 8.89 2.03
C ASP A 53 5.40 9.76 1.01
N PRO A 54 6.09 10.34 0.00
CA PRO A 54 5.44 11.08 -1.08
C PRO A 54 4.36 10.23 -1.80
N PRO A 55 3.26 10.81 -2.30
CA PRO A 55 2.18 10.03 -2.92
C PRO A 55 2.64 9.11 -4.05
N ALA A 56 3.63 9.56 -4.84
CA ALA A 56 4.20 8.78 -5.93
C ALA A 56 4.86 7.47 -5.47
N GLU A 57 5.27 7.36 -4.21
CA GLU A 57 5.86 6.13 -3.65
C GLU A 57 4.82 5.04 -3.42
N LEU A 58 3.53 5.38 -3.35
CA LEU A 58 2.45 4.39 -3.35
C LEU A 58 2.31 3.70 -4.72
N VAL A 59 2.85 4.27 -5.79
CA VAL A 59 2.79 3.71 -7.14
C VAL A 59 4.00 2.83 -7.43
N ARG A 60 3.72 1.60 -7.83
CA ARG A 60 4.69 0.57 -8.19
C ARG A 60 5.16 0.74 -9.62
N LYS A 61 6.44 1.11 -9.77
CA LYS A 61 7.11 1.35 -11.07
C LYS A 61 7.65 0.05 -11.68
N ASP A 62 6.78 -0.93 -11.98
CA ASP A 62 7.17 -2.21 -12.59
C ASP A 62 6.86 -2.32 -14.08
N ALA A 63 6.90 -3.53 -14.66
CA ALA A 63 6.61 -3.74 -16.08
C ALA A 63 5.20 -3.25 -16.47
N ASN A 64 4.19 -3.46 -15.62
CA ASN A 64 2.82 -2.98 -15.89
C ASN A 64 2.79 -1.45 -15.99
N PHE A 65 3.57 -0.76 -15.15
CA PHE A 65 3.70 0.69 -15.22
C PHE A 65 4.30 1.15 -16.56
N ARG A 66 5.31 0.42 -17.07
CA ARG A 66 5.96 0.74 -18.36
C ARG A 66 5.06 0.44 -19.56
N GLU A 67 4.29 -0.64 -19.51
CA GLU A 67 3.34 -1.02 -20.57
C GLU A 67 2.25 0.04 -20.78
N LEU A 68 1.87 0.74 -19.72
CA LEU A 68 0.88 1.82 -19.78
C LEU A 68 1.44 3.13 -20.37
N GLY A 69 2.75 3.20 -20.66
CA GLY A 69 3.37 4.41 -21.21
C GLY A 69 3.30 5.63 -20.29
N LEU A 70 3.09 5.42 -18.99
CA LEU A 70 2.90 6.49 -18.02
C LEU A 70 4.23 7.20 -17.73
N SER A 71 4.20 8.53 -17.73
CA SER A 71 5.33 9.33 -17.28
C SER A 71 5.32 9.47 -15.77
N ALA A 72 6.49 9.41 -15.13
CA ALA A 72 6.66 9.69 -13.70
C ALA A 72 6.14 11.08 -13.29
N ALA A 73 6.10 12.03 -14.24
CA ALA A 73 5.55 13.36 -14.03
C ALA A 73 4.02 13.40 -13.92
N ASN A 74 3.32 12.31 -14.28
CA ASN A 74 1.85 12.29 -14.35
C ASN A 74 1.19 11.95 -13.00
N TYR A 75 1.92 11.50 -11.98
CA TYR A 75 1.36 11.05 -10.69
C TYR A 75 2.14 11.57 -9.49
N VAL A 76 2.42 12.88 -9.50
CA VAL A 76 3.17 13.53 -8.41
C VAL A 76 2.25 13.97 -7.26
N THR A 77 0.98 14.23 -7.56
CA THR A 77 -0.03 14.67 -6.59
C THR A 77 -0.85 13.51 -6.05
N ALA A 78 -1.43 13.69 -4.87
CA ALA A 78 -2.34 12.70 -4.29
C ALA A 78 -3.52 12.39 -5.22
N ASP A 79 -4.18 13.41 -5.78
CA ASP A 79 -5.30 13.23 -6.71
C ASP A 79 -4.91 12.42 -7.95
N ALA A 80 -3.73 12.68 -8.53
CA ALA A 80 -3.27 11.96 -9.71
C ALA A 80 -2.90 10.50 -9.38
N VAL A 81 -2.30 10.25 -8.21
CA VAL A 81 -2.03 8.89 -7.73
C VAL A 81 -3.33 8.13 -7.48
N VAL A 82 -4.32 8.77 -6.84
CA VAL A 82 -5.61 8.16 -6.55
C VAL A 82 -6.33 7.78 -7.85
N ALA A 83 -6.44 8.71 -8.81
CA ALA A 83 -7.03 8.44 -10.11
C ALA A 83 -6.34 7.25 -10.82
N LEU A 84 -5.00 7.24 -10.80
CA LEU A 84 -4.22 6.16 -11.39
C LEU A 84 -4.48 4.80 -10.71
N LEU A 85 -4.58 4.76 -9.39
CA LEU A 85 -4.77 3.52 -8.63
C LEU A 85 -6.22 3.03 -8.68
N LEU A 86 -7.20 3.90 -8.91
CA LEU A 86 -8.58 3.53 -9.19
C LEU A 86 -8.69 2.81 -10.55
N GLU A 87 -8.04 3.34 -11.58
CA GLU A 87 -8.02 2.72 -12.92
C GLU A 87 -7.14 1.46 -12.96
N HIS A 88 -6.02 1.48 -12.22
CA HIS A 88 -5.02 0.42 -12.23
C HIS A 88 -4.61 -0.01 -10.81
N PRO A 89 -5.47 -0.71 -10.05
CA PRO A 89 -5.17 -1.14 -8.68
C PRO A 89 -3.90 -1.98 -8.56
N ARG A 90 -3.51 -2.69 -9.62
CA ARG A 90 -2.27 -3.49 -9.68
C ARG A 90 -1.00 -2.68 -9.53
N LEU A 91 -1.06 -1.38 -9.84
CA LEU A 91 0.05 -0.45 -9.67
C LEU A 91 0.22 0.00 -8.22
N MET A 92 -0.67 -0.34 -7.30
CA MET A 92 -0.45 -0.03 -5.89
C MET A 92 0.74 -0.83 -5.35
N GLN A 93 1.61 -0.14 -4.61
CA GLN A 93 2.68 -0.77 -3.86
C GLN A 93 2.14 -1.71 -2.79
N ARG A 94 2.94 -2.70 -2.46
CA ARG A 94 2.57 -3.74 -1.51
C ARG A 94 3.80 -4.28 -0.78
N PRO A 95 3.63 -4.73 0.47
CA PRO A 95 2.47 -4.51 1.33
C PRO A 95 2.33 -3.03 1.76
N VAL A 96 1.11 -2.62 2.11
CA VAL A 96 0.85 -1.36 2.83
C VAL A 96 0.17 -1.73 4.14
N VAL A 97 0.65 -1.15 5.23
CA VAL A 97 0.09 -1.37 6.57
C VAL A 97 -0.38 -0.03 7.11
N LEU A 98 -1.59 -0.01 7.66
CA LEU A 98 -2.14 1.12 8.39
C LEU A 98 -2.36 0.74 9.85
N ARG A 99 -2.10 1.67 10.77
CA ARG A 99 -2.41 1.59 12.20
C ARG A 99 -3.01 2.93 12.64
N GLY A 100 -4.33 2.99 12.74
CA GLY A 100 -5.02 4.24 13.06
C GLY A 100 -4.81 5.30 11.97
N ASP A 101 -4.06 6.35 12.31
CA ASP A 101 -3.74 7.49 11.44
C ASP A 101 -2.32 7.44 10.86
N GLN A 102 -1.58 6.35 11.12
CA GLN A 102 -0.23 6.14 10.57
C GLN A 102 -0.22 4.98 9.58
N GLY A 103 0.57 5.10 8.53
CA GLY A 103 0.71 4.11 7.47
C GLY A 103 2.14 3.96 7.00
N VAL A 104 2.49 2.77 6.51
CA VAL A 104 3.82 2.50 5.95
C VAL A 104 3.74 1.60 4.73
N ILE A 105 4.58 1.89 3.75
CA ILE A 105 4.83 1.02 2.61
C ILE A 105 5.90 0.02 3.01
N GLY A 106 5.51 -1.24 3.21
CA GLY A 106 6.37 -2.33 3.72
C GLY A 106 7.34 -2.89 2.69
N ARG A 107 8.14 -2.01 2.07
CA ARG A 107 9.20 -2.39 1.13
C ARG A 107 10.50 -1.65 1.50
N PRO A 108 11.41 -2.27 2.26
CA PRO A 108 11.43 -3.68 2.69
C PRO A 108 10.33 -4.03 3.73
N SER A 109 9.99 -5.31 3.87
CA SER A 109 8.92 -5.83 4.75
C SER A 109 9.06 -5.39 6.21
N GLU A 110 10.30 -5.19 6.62
CA GLU A 110 10.77 -4.77 7.93
C GLU A 110 10.33 -3.34 8.28
N LYS A 111 10.00 -2.50 7.29
CA LYS A 111 9.40 -1.16 7.54
C LYS A 111 8.08 -1.24 8.31
N VAL A 112 7.41 -2.39 8.31
CA VAL A 112 6.21 -2.59 9.14
C VAL A 112 6.52 -2.50 10.63
N GLU A 113 7.79 -2.69 11.02
CA GLU A 113 8.24 -2.51 12.40
C GLU A 113 8.12 -1.05 12.88
N ASP A 114 8.17 -0.08 11.97
CA ASP A 114 8.04 1.34 12.31
C ASP A 114 6.62 1.69 12.82
N LEU A 115 5.64 0.81 12.61
CA LEU A 115 4.25 0.99 13.00
C LEU A 115 3.83 0.24 14.26
N ILE A 116 4.63 -0.67 14.82
CA ILE A 116 4.21 -1.60 15.90
C ILE A 116 4.66 -1.16 17.29
#